data_AF-A0A2P2FQL2-F1
#
_entry.id   AF-A0A2P2FQL2-F1
#
_cell.length_a   1.000
_cell.length_b   1.000
_cell.length_c   1.000
_cell.angle_alpha   90.00
_cell.angle_beta   90.00
_cell.angle_gamma   90.00
#
_symmetry.space_group_name_H-M   'P 1'
#
loop_
_entity.id
_entity.type
_entity.pdbx_description
1 polymer ?
#
loop_
_entity_poly.entity_id
_entity_poly.type
_entity_poly.pdbx_seq_one_letter_code
_entity_poly.pdbx_strand_id
1 'polypeptide(L)'
;MTEDLVERVRRRLAGSAAPADPVSVARAVRAEAGGALGQDAVLGAVRLARDEFVGAGPLAPLLEEPGVTDILVTAPDKVWADTG
;
A
#
# COMPACT_ATOMS: atom_id res chain seq x y z
N MET A 1 -6.96 -5.85 -16.51
CA MET A 1 -6.30 -7.06 -15.95
C MET A 1 -5.56 -6.78 -14.65
N THR A 2 -4.50 -5.95 -14.63
CA THR A 2 -3.75 -5.66 -13.39
C THR A 2 -4.56 -4.80 -12.42
N GLU A 3 -5.25 -3.77 -12.92
CA GLU A 3 -6.17 -2.93 -12.11
C GLU A 3 -7.30 -3.75 -11.47
N ASP A 4 -7.88 -4.71 -12.21
CA ASP A 4 -8.92 -5.59 -11.66
C ASP A 4 -8.41 -6.47 -10.53
N LEU A 5 -7.15 -6.91 -10.60
CA LEU A 5 -6.52 -7.72 -9.55
C LEU A 5 -6.25 -6.88 -8.30
N VAL A 6 -5.72 -5.67 -8.48
CA VAL A 6 -5.46 -4.72 -7.37
C VAL A 6 -6.75 -4.42 -6.61
N GLU A 7 -7.84 -4.16 -7.33
CA GLU A 7 -9.13 -3.87 -6.72
C GLU A 7 -9.71 -5.06 -5.93
N ARG A 8 -9.49 -6.30 -6.40
CA ARG A 8 -9.87 -7.51 -5.65
C ARG A 8 -9.02 -7.72 -4.40
N VAL A 9 -7.71 -7.49 -4.50
CA VAL A 9 -6.78 -7.57 -3.36
C VAL A 9 -7.13 -6.52 -2.30
N ARG A 10 -7.42 -5.28 -2.73
CA ARG A 10 -7.85 -4.18 -1.85
C ARG A 10 -9.13 -4.52 -1.10
N ARG A 11 -10.17 -4.99 -1.80
CA ARG A 11 -11.43 -5.44 -1.17
C ARG A 11 -11.23 -6.57 -0.17
N ARG A 12 -10.35 -7.53 -0.48
CA ARG A 12 -10.03 -8.65 0.40
C ARG A 12 -9.32 -8.21 1.68
N LEU A 13 -8.35 -7.31 1.57
CA LEU A 13 -7.61 -6.78 2.73
C LEU A 13 -8.51 -5.89 3.59
N ALA A 14 -9.32 -5.02 2.96
CA ALA A 14 -10.29 -4.17 3.66
C ALA A 14 -11.37 -4.97 4.41
N GLY A 15 -11.72 -6.16 3.93
CA GLY A 15 -12.63 -7.09 4.60
C GLY A 15 -11.98 -7.95 5.70
N SER A 16 -10.67 -7.86 5.90
CA SER A 16 -9.93 -8.63 6.89
C SER A 16 -9.45 -7.73 8.03
N ALA A 17 -9.57 -8.18 9.29
CA ALA A 17 -8.99 -7.48 10.44
C ALA A 17 -7.46 -7.65 10.55
N ALA A 18 -6.81 -8.19 9.51
CA ALA A 18 -5.38 -8.42 9.51
C ALA A 18 -4.64 -7.11 9.16
N PRO A 19 -3.47 -6.85 9.77
CA PRO A 19 -2.59 -5.76 9.36
C PRO A 19 -2.31 -5.86 7.86
N ALA A 20 -2.35 -4.73 7.16
CA ALA A 20 -2.00 -4.67 5.76
C ALA A 20 -0.46 -4.69 5.59
N ASP A 21 0.18 -5.72 6.14
CA ASP A 21 1.62 -5.93 6.08
C ASP A 21 2.02 -6.62 4.75
N PRO A 22 3.31 -6.59 4.37
CA PRO A 22 3.77 -7.15 3.09
C PRO A 22 3.46 -8.65 2.91
N VAL A 23 3.40 -9.42 4.00
CA VAL A 23 3.13 -10.86 3.96
C VAL A 23 1.64 -11.11 3.71
N SER A 24 0.77 -10.35 4.37
CA SER A 24 -0.68 -10.39 4.21
C SER A 24 -1.10 -9.99 2.79
N VAL A 25 -0.41 -9.01 2.22
CA VAL A 25 -0.68 -8.55 0.85
C VAL A 25 -0.18 -9.56 -0.18
N ALA A 26 1.03 -10.11 -0.02
CA ALA A 26 1.52 -11.16 -0.90
C ALA A 26 0.61 -12.41 -0.89
N ARG A 27 0.03 -12.76 0.27
CA ARG A 27 -0.99 -13.80 0.38
C ARG A 27 -2.28 -13.45 -0.35
N ALA A 28 -2.79 -12.23 -0.19
CA ALA A 28 -4.00 -11.77 -0.85
C ALA A 28 -3.83 -11.77 -2.38
N VAL A 29 -2.71 -11.24 -2.88
CA VAL A 29 -2.35 -11.28 -4.31
C VAL A 29 -2.31 -12.72 -4.81
N ARG A 30 -1.63 -13.63 -4.10
CA ARG A 30 -1.53 -15.04 -4.51
C ARG A 30 -2.89 -15.74 -4.55
N ALA A 31 -3.79 -15.43 -3.61
CA ALA A 31 -5.13 -15.99 -3.57
C ALA A 31 -6.02 -15.48 -4.73
N GLU A 32 -5.92 -14.20 -5.08
CA GLU A 32 -6.73 -13.57 -6.15
C GLU A 32 -6.15 -13.77 -7.56
N ALA A 33 -4.87 -14.14 -7.67
CA ALA A 33 -4.17 -14.37 -8.92
C ALA A 33 -4.41 -15.76 -9.54
N GLY A 34 -5.02 -16.70 -8.79
CA GLY A 34 -5.45 -18.00 -9.33
C GLY A 34 -4.35 -18.90 -9.92
N GLY A 35 -3.08 -18.67 -9.61
CA GLY A 35 -1.96 -19.53 -9.99
C GLY A 35 -1.24 -19.22 -11.31
N ALA A 36 -1.68 -18.23 -12.09
CA ALA A 36 -1.08 -17.89 -13.39
C ALA A 36 -0.56 -16.44 -13.47
N LEU A 37 0.28 -16.05 -12.51
CA LEU A 37 1.12 -14.86 -12.66
C LEU A 37 2.57 -15.32 -12.75
N GLY A 38 3.23 -15.04 -13.88
CA GLY A 38 4.67 -15.25 -14.04
C GLY A 38 5.43 -14.51 -12.94
N GLN A 39 6.64 -14.97 -12.60
CA GLN A 39 7.43 -14.44 -11.48
C GLN A 39 7.54 -12.90 -11.50
N ASP A 40 7.60 -12.29 -12.68
CA ASP A 40 7.66 -10.83 -12.85
C ASP A 40 6.39 -10.10 -12.43
N ALA A 41 5.21 -10.68 -12.67
CA ALA A 41 3.93 -10.09 -12.25
C ALA A 41 3.72 -10.23 -10.74
N VAL A 42 4.22 -11.32 -10.14
CA VAL A 42 4.26 -11.47 -8.68
C VAL A 42 5.21 -10.45 -8.05
N LEU A 43 6.41 -10.26 -8.63
CA LEU A 43 7.34 -9.22 -8.20
C LEU A 43 6.77 -7.82 -8.38
N GLY A 44 6.05 -7.56 -9.47
CA GLY A 44 5.33 -6.30 -9.71
C GLY A 44 4.26 -6.05 -8.66
N ALA A 45 3.44 -7.06 -8.35
CA ALA A 45 2.42 -6.95 -7.30
C ALA A 45 3.02 -6.83 -5.90
N VAL A 46 4.13 -7.50 -5.59
CA VAL A 46 4.86 -7.33 -4.33
C VAL A 46 5.49 -5.94 -4.23
N ARG A 47 6.00 -5.37 -5.32
CA ARG A 47 6.51 -3.99 -5.33
C ARG A 47 5.38 -2.97 -5.15
N LEU A 48 4.29 -3.13 -5.88
CA LEU A 48 3.10 -2.28 -5.75
C LEU A 48 2.53 -2.35 -4.33
N ALA A 49 2.42 -3.55 -3.77
CA ALA A 49 2.09 -3.77 -2.38
C ALA A 49 3.11 -3.10 -1.44
N ARG A 50 4.41 -3.29 -1.67
CA ARG A 50 5.44 -2.65 -0.86
C ARG A 50 5.32 -1.13 -0.90
N ASP A 51 4.98 -0.55 -2.04
CA ASP A 51 4.79 0.89 -2.20
C ASP A 51 3.49 1.37 -1.53
N GLU A 52 2.45 0.55 -1.45
CA GLU A 52 1.21 0.83 -0.70
C GLU A 52 1.32 0.53 0.81
N PHE A 53 2.25 -0.34 1.23
CA PHE A 53 2.26 -0.93 2.57
C PHE A 53 3.56 -0.75 3.37
N VAL A 54 4.63 -0.18 2.81
CA VAL A 54 5.84 0.18 3.58
C VAL A 54 5.77 1.62 4.06
N GLY A 55 5.14 1.82 5.22
CA GLY A 55 5.05 3.11 5.90
C GLY A 55 4.41 4.21 5.03
N ALA A 56 4.57 5.47 5.40
CA ALA A 56 4.13 6.58 4.55
C ALA A 56 5.15 6.94 3.46
N GLY A 57 6.10 6.04 3.16
CA GLY A 57 7.15 6.25 2.17
C GLY A 57 7.93 7.56 2.42
N PRO A 58 8.03 8.46 1.43
CA PRO A 58 8.66 9.77 1.59
C PRO A 58 8.07 10.63 2.72
N LEU A 59 6.84 10.35 3.14
CA LEU A 59 6.15 11.08 4.22
C LEU A 59 6.48 10.51 5.60
N ALA A 60 7.17 9.38 5.71
CA ALA A 60 7.52 8.76 6.99
C ALA A 60 8.24 9.72 7.97
N PRO A 61 9.19 10.58 7.53
CA PRO A 61 9.83 11.55 8.43
C PRO A 61 8.86 12.59 9.01
N LEU A 62 7.82 12.98 8.24
CA LEU A 62 6.82 13.95 8.70
C LEU A 62 5.90 13.36 9.76
N LEU A 63 5.63 12.06 9.70
CA LEU A 63 4.85 11.35 10.72
C LEU A 63 5.64 11.13 12.02
N GLU A 64 6.96 11.18 11.96
CA GLU A 64 7.84 11.07 13.13
C GLU A 64 8.09 12.43 13.79
N GLU A 65 7.74 13.55 13.14
CA GLU A 65 7.92 14.88 13.74
C GLU A 65 6.97 15.10 14.94
N PRO A 66 7.53 15.38 16.13
CA PRO A 66 6.72 15.67 17.30
C PRO A 66 5.86 16.92 17.09
N GLY A 67 4.56 16.77 17.25
CA GLY A 67 3.60 17.86 17.10
C GLY A 67 2.81 17.81 15.80
N VAL A 68 3.26 17.11 14.77
CA VAL A 68 2.49 16.97 13.52
C VAL A 68 1.20 16.19 13.80
N THR A 69 0.05 16.79 13.48
CA THR A 69 -1.28 16.20 13.65
C THR A 69 -1.86 15.70 12.34
N ASP A 70 -1.63 16.43 11.25
CA ASP A 70 -2.24 16.17 9.96
C ASP A 70 -1.25 16.38 8.81
N ILE A 71 -1.29 15.51 7.79
CA ILE A 71 -0.50 15.65 6.56
C ILE A 71 -1.45 15.63 5.37
N LEU A 72 -1.44 16.71 4.57
CA LEU A 72 -2.23 16.84 3.35
C LEU A 72 -1.32 16.77 2.11
N VAL A 73 -1.69 15.93 1.13
CA VAL A 73 -0.99 15.82 -0.16
C VAL A 73 -1.96 16.17 -1.27
N THR A 74 -1.69 17.25 -2.02
CA THR A 74 -2.54 17.65 -3.17
C THR A 74 -1.89 17.39 -4.52
N ALA A 75 -0.57 17.14 -4.55
CA ALA A 75 0.18 16.81 -5.75
C ALA A 75 1.51 16.12 -5.37
N PRO A 76 2.24 15.49 -6.32
CA PRO A 76 3.49 14.78 -6.02
C PRO A 76 4.58 15.62 -5.35
N ASP A 77 4.58 16.94 -5.59
CA ASP A 77 5.51 17.93 -5.08
C ASP A 77 4.87 18.90 -4.08
N LYS A 78 3.62 18.65 -3.67
CA LYS A 78 2.84 19.55 -2.81
C LYS A 78 2.27 18.80 -1.60
N VAL A 79 3.01 18.91 -0.51
CA VAL A 79 2.75 18.28 0.79
C VAL A 79 2.76 19.36 1.87
N TRP A 80 1.76 19.35 2.75
CA TRP A 80 1.66 20.22 3.92
C TRP A 80 1.53 19.37 5.19
N ALA A 81 2.13 19.84 6.28
CA ALA A 81 1.97 19.27 7.61
C ALA A 81 1.42 20.35 8.56
N ASP A 82 0.48 19.97 9.42
CA ASP A 82 -0.09 20.79 10.48
C ASP A 82 0.41 20.29 11.84
N THR A 83 0.63 21.19 12.79
CA THR A 83 1.08 20.88 14.16
C THR A 83 0.08 21.24 15.26
N GLY A 84 -1.17 21.54 14.88
CA GLY A 84 -2.24 21.97 15.80
C GLY A 84 -2.40 23.48 15.93
#